data_AF-A0A1T1BNR1-F1
#
_entry.id   AF-A0A1T1BNR1-F1
#
_cell.length_a   1.000
_cell.length_b   1.000
_cell.length_c   1.000
_cell.angle_alpha   90.00
_cell.angle_beta   90.00
_cell.angle_gamma   90.00
#
_symmetry.space_group_name_H-M   'P 1'
#
loop_
_entity.id
_entity.type
_entity.pdbx_description
1 polymer ?
#
loop_
_entity_poly.entity_id
_entity_poly.type
_entity_poly.pdbx_seq_one_letter_code
_entity_poly.pdbx_strand_id
1 'polypeptide(L)'
;MIDKMKGNVQKTTVYIQPDIKDYSVISFDKGKEIIVKGEEASFAVYEKLKQLVNHDFPYRKPKLKLISDSILVSDIEVNEMKNFTSTYVKGKLRFKPGSLITYTKLQNGINNINGTQNFNAITYALQPLGNAEQLVLNLKENDTKTQLKLGLHYDGLYKSAVLANITQKNLLIKNDNSSLDLIIGDNFRYNFNYYVDNGYNISFGFKSSLNQFDRSISQTIQVAKKWTKNFH
;
A
#
# COMPACT_ATOMS: atom_id res chain seq x y z
N MET A 1 -32.89 19.28 6.00
CA MET A 1 -31.69 19.05 6.86
C MET A 1 -31.45 20.22 7.80
N ILE A 2 -31.52 21.46 7.31
CA ILE A 2 -31.34 22.71 8.11
C ILE A 2 -32.37 22.84 9.25
N ASP A 3 -33.65 22.53 9.03
CA ASP A 3 -34.67 22.66 10.09
C ASP A 3 -34.50 21.65 11.23
N LYS A 4 -34.00 20.44 10.93
CA LYS A 4 -33.64 19.45 11.94
C LYS A 4 -32.48 19.95 12.82
N MET A 5 -31.49 20.63 12.23
CA MET A 5 -30.37 21.19 13.00
C MET A 5 -30.84 22.31 13.92
N LYS A 6 -31.69 23.23 13.46
CA LYS A 6 -32.28 24.29 14.31
C LYS A 6 -33.01 23.71 15.52
N GLY A 7 -33.82 22.66 15.30
CA GLY A 7 -34.53 21.97 16.39
C GLY A 7 -33.59 21.24 17.37
N ASN A 8 -32.45 20.73 16.91
CA ASN A 8 -31.47 20.07 17.78
C ASN A 8 -30.70 21.06 18.66
N VAL A 9 -30.35 22.25 18.14
CA VAL A 9 -29.68 23.30 18.92
C VAL A 9 -30.52 23.67 20.15
N GLN A 10 -31.83 23.83 19.98
CA GLN A 10 -32.75 24.16 21.08
C GLN A 10 -32.87 23.05 22.14
N LYS A 11 -32.49 21.82 21.81
CA LYS A 11 -32.51 20.67 22.75
C LYS A 11 -31.21 20.52 23.54
N THR A 12 -30.21 21.37 23.28
CA THR A 12 -28.93 21.31 24.01
C THR A 12 -28.96 22.18 25.25
N THR A 13 -28.35 21.71 26.34
CA THR A 13 -28.12 22.51 27.55
C THR A 13 -27.03 23.57 27.31
N VAL A 14 -25.97 23.20 26.59
CA VAL A 14 -24.90 24.09 26.16
C VAL A 14 -24.57 23.75 24.71
N TYR A 15 -24.86 24.67 23.79
CA TYR A 15 -24.46 24.56 22.39
C TYR A 15 -23.07 25.14 22.19
N ILE A 16 -22.14 24.33 21.67
CA ILE A 16 -20.76 24.72 21.38
C ILE A 16 -20.55 24.62 19.88
N GLN A 17 -20.28 25.75 19.23
CA GLN A 17 -20.04 25.83 17.80
C GLN A 17 -18.64 26.38 17.54
N PRO A 18 -17.66 25.53 17.16
CA PRO A 18 -16.34 26.00 16.78
C PRO A 18 -16.38 26.76 15.46
N ASP A 19 -15.57 27.82 15.36
CA ASP A 19 -15.42 28.55 14.09
C ASP A 19 -14.48 27.76 13.16
N ILE A 20 -15.09 27.10 12.19
CA ILE A 20 -14.41 26.27 11.20
C ILE A 20 -14.68 26.72 9.77
N LYS A 21 -15.06 27.99 9.55
CA LYS A 21 -15.40 28.52 8.21
C LYS A 21 -14.28 28.38 7.18
N ASP A 22 -13.03 28.39 7.65
CA ASP A 22 -11.84 28.24 6.80
C ASP A 22 -11.55 26.77 6.44
N TYR A 23 -12.30 25.82 6.99
CA TYR A 23 -12.14 24.38 6.73
C TYR A 23 -13.35 23.83 5.97
N SER A 24 -13.09 22.87 5.09
CA SER A 24 -14.13 22.23 4.29
C SER A 24 -14.09 20.71 4.46
N VAL A 25 -15.05 20.01 3.84
CA VAL A 25 -15.16 18.54 3.89
C VAL A 25 -13.94 17.81 3.31
N ILE A 26 -13.03 18.50 2.62
CA ILE A 26 -11.79 17.94 2.07
C ILE A 26 -10.54 18.24 2.92
N SER A 27 -10.66 18.99 4.02
CA SER A 27 -9.54 19.43 4.87
C SER A 27 -9.08 18.38 5.89
N PHE A 28 -8.94 17.11 5.47
CA PHE A 28 -8.60 15.99 6.36
C PHE A 28 -7.19 16.10 6.96
N ASP A 29 -6.27 16.76 6.28
CA ASP A 29 -4.90 17.03 6.71
C ASP A 29 -4.84 18.07 7.86
N LYS A 30 -5.86 18.91 7.99
CA LYS A 30 -5.94 19.99 8.98
C LYS A 30 -6.56 19.59 10.31
N GLY A 31 -6.68 18.29 10.58
CA GLY A 31 -7.34 17.76 11.78
C GLY A 31 -6.82 18.36 13.09
N LYS A 32 -5.50 18.58 13.22
CA LYS A 32 -4.91 19.21 14.42
C LYS A 32 -5.40 20.64 14.64
N GLU A 33 -5.49 21.43 13.58
CA GLU A 33 -5.92 22.83 13.65
C GLU A 33 -7.42 22.91 13.98
N ILE A 34 -8.24 22.01 13.42
CA ILE A 34 -9.67 21.89 13.72
C ILE A 34 -9.92 21.51 15.18
N ILE A 35 -9.11 20.61 15.75
CA ILE A 35 -9.19 20.23 17.18
C ILE A 35 -8.99 21.47 18.07
N VAL A 36 -7.98 22.30 17.76
CA VAL A 36 -7.72 23.54 18.52
C VAL A 36 -8.93 24.48 18.47
N LYS A 37 -9.59 24.64 17.32
CA LYS A 37 -10.84 25.43 17.23
C LYS A 37 -11.98 24.86 18.09
N GLY A 38 -12.07 23.53 18.18
CA GLY A 38 -12.96 22.85 19.12
C GLY A 38 -12.66 23.16 20.58
N GLU A 39 -11.37 23.16 20.94
CA GLU A 39 -10.91 23.48 22.30
C GLU A 39 -11.20 24.95 22.65
N GLU A 40 -10.84 25.90 21.79
CA GLU A 40 -11.11 27.34 21.96
C GLU A 40 -12.60 27.62 22.22
N ALA A 41 -13.48 27.06 21.37
CA ALA A 41 -14.93 27.24 21.51
C ALA A 41 -15.49 26.60 22.79
N SER A 42 -14.90 25.49 23.24
CA SER A 42 -15.28 24.84 24.49
C SER A 42 -14.83 25.65 25.71
N PHE A 43 -13.62 26.22 25.66
CA PHE A 43 -13.11 27.10 26.72
C PHE A 43 -13.93 28.38 26.86
N ALA A 44 -14.45 28.93 25.77
CA ALA A 44 -15.31 30.12 25.81
C ALA A 44 -16.59 29.93 26.65
N VAL A 45 -17.06 28.69 26.83
CA VAL A 45 -18.23 28.36 27.65
C VAL A 45 -17.88 27.61 28.93
N TYR A 46 -16.60 27.62 29.34
CA TYR A 46 -16.08 26.83 30.44
C TYR A 46 -16.90 26.96 31.75
N GLU A 47 -17.27 28.18 32.14
CA GLU A 47 -18.05 28.40 33.37
C GLU A 47 -19.43 27.71 33.33
N LYS A 48 -20.08 27.68 32.16
CA LYS A 48 -21.35 26.95 32.00
C LYS A 48 -21.14 25.45 32.11
N LEU A 49 -20.06 24.92 31.55
CA LEU A 49 -19.71 23.50 31.66
C LEU A 49 -19.39 23.11 33.10
N LYS A 50 -18.69 23.99 33.83
CA LYS A 50 -18.33 23.79 35.24
C LYS A 50 -19.56 23.68 36.14
N GLN A 51 -20.60 24.47 35.89
CA GLN A 51 -21.88 24.41 36.63
C GLN A 51 -22.65 23.09 36.42
N LEU A 52 -22.40 22.37 35.32
CA LEU A 52 -23.05 21.09 35.04
C LEU A 52 -22.38 19.90 35.75
N VAL A 53 -21.24 20.11 36.40
CA VAL A 53 -20.51 19.05 37.09
C VAL A 53 -21.21 18.71 38.40
N ASN A 54 -21.59 17.45 38.57
CA ASN A 54 -22.04 16.94 39.86
C ASN A 54 -20.83 16.71 40.77
N HIS A 55 -20.68 17.57 41.78
CA HIS A 55 -19.57 17.52 42.73
C HIS A 55 -19.71 16.41 43.78
N ASP A 56 -20.94 15.96 44.07
CA ASP A 56 -21.21 14.92 45.07
C ASP A 56 -20.89 13.52 44.53
N PHE A 57 -21.07 13.32 43.22
CA PHE A 57 -20.77 12.05 42.54
C PHE A 57 -19.93 12.30 41.28
N PRO A 58 -18.64 12.63 41.43
CA PRO A 58 -17.78 12.86 40.28
C PRO A 58 -17.66 11.59 39.45
N TYR A 59 -17.97 11.68 38.16
CA TYR A 59 -17.80 10.58 37.22
C TYR A 59 -16.35 10.11 37.23
N ARG A 60 -16.13 8.86 37.65
CA ARG A 60 -14.83 8.20 37.54
C ARG A 60 -14.83 7.42 36.23
N LYS A 61 -14.06 7.92 35.26
CA LYS A 61 -13.80 7.20 34.01
C LYS A 61 -13.30 5.79 34.37
N PRO A 62 -13.97 4.71 33.93
CA PRO A 62 -13.50 3.37 34.20
C PRO A 62 -12.10 3.21 33.61
N LYS A 63 -11.26 2.42 34.28
CA LYS A 63 -9.93 2.08 33.74
C LYS A 63 -10.12 1.49 32.34
N LEU A 64 -9.38 2.02 31.37
CA LEU A 64 -9.34 1.44 30.04
C LEU A 64 -8.93 -0.02 30.18
N LYS A 65 -9.81 -0.95 29.82
CA LYS A 65 -9.41 -2.35 29.64
C LYS A 65 -8.52 -2.37 28.41
N LEU A 66 -7.22 -2.58 28.60
CA LEU A 66 -6.30 -2.90 27.53
C LEU A 66 -6.73 -4.28 27.02
N ILE A 67 -7.58 -4.27 26.00
CA ILE A 67 -7.82 -5.46 25.19
C ILE A 67 -6.46 -5.79 24.57
N SER A 68 -6.04 -7.05 24.66
CA SER A 68 -4.78 -7.51 24.08
C SER A 68 -4.68 -7.00 22.64
N ASP A 69 -3.58 -6.31 22.32
CA ASP A 69 -3.29 -5.88 20.94
C ASP A 69 -2.97 -7.06 20.01
N SER A 70 -3.05 -8.28 20.55
CA SER A 70 -2.73 -9.53 19.88
C SER A 70 -3.92 -10.50 19.86
N ILE A 71 -4.03 -11.19 18.74
CA ILE A 71 -5.01 -12.25 18.45
C ILE A 71 -4.26 -13.54 18.11
N LEU A 72 -4.74 -14.67 18.61
CA LEU A 72 -4.23 -15.99 18.24
C LEU A 72 -4.99 -16.45 17.00
N VAL A 73 -4.34 -16.46 15.84
CA VAL A 73 -4.97 -16.92 14.59
C VAL A 73 -4.72 -18.42 14.45
N SER A 74 -5.73 -19.24 14.74
CA SER A 74 -5.61 -20.71 14.69
C SER A 74 -5.56 -21.23 13.26
N ASP A 75 -6.45 -20.74 12.39
CA ASP A 75 -6.51 -21.10 10.98
C ASP A 75 -6.82 -19.90 10.08
N ILE A 76 -6.50 -20.05 8.80
CA ILE A 76 -6.73 -19.05 7.76
C ILE A 76 -7.50 -19.74 6.63
N GLU A 77 -8.75 -19.35 6.45
CA GLU A 77 -9.59 -19.80 5.35
C GLU A 77 -9.54 -18.79 4.21
N VAL A 78 -9.44 -19.28 2.97
CA VAL A 78 -9.39 -18.45 1.77
C VAL A 78 -10.35 -19.06 0.77
N ASN A 79 -11.23 -18.24 0.19
CA ASN A 79 -12.15 -18.68 -0.85
C ASN A 79 -11.42 -19.26 -2.07
N GLU A 80 -12.14 -20.08 -2.86
CA GLU A 80 -11.62 -20.61 -4.11
C GLU A 80 -11.38 -19.49 -5.15
N MET A 81 -10.30 -19.66 -5.91
CA MET A 81 -9.76 -18.68 -6.85
C MET A 81 -9.32 -19.39 -8.15
N LYS A 82 -9.62 -18.75 -9.29
CA LYS A 82 -9.34 -19.30 -10.61
C LYS A 82 -7.86 -19.21 -10.94
N ASN A 83 -7.24 -18.06 -10.72
CA ASN A 83 -5.88 -17.78 -11.16
C ASN A 83 -4.86 -17.76 -10.02
N PHE A 84 -5.30 -17.70 -8.76
CA PHE A 84 -4.43 -17.72 -7.59
C PHE A 84 -4.70 -18.92 -6.69
N THR A 85 -3.69 -19.32 -5.91
CA THR A 85 -3.80 -20.40 -4.92
C THR A 85 -4.00 -19.84 -3.51
N SER A 86 -4.65 -20.62 -2.63
CA SER A 86 -4.78 -20.25 -1.22
C SER A 86 -3.40 -20.10 -0.54
N THR A 87 -2.42 -20.95 -0.90
CA THR A 87 -1.05 -20.87 -0.40
C THR A 87 -0.34 -19.58 -0.79
N TYR A 88 -0.55 -19.08 -2.01
CA TYR A 88 -0.06 -17.77 -2.43
C TYR A 88 -0.58 -16.67 -1.50
N VAL A 89 -1.90 -16.61 -1.28
CA VAL A 89 -2.54 -15.61 -0.40
C VAL A 89 -2.05 -15.74 1.04
N LYS A 90 -1.99 -16.96 1.58
CA LYS A 90 -1.43 -17.22 2.93
C LYS A 90 0.02 -16.76 3.03
N GLY A 91 0.83 -16.96 1.99
CA GLY A 91 2.21 -16.47 1.93
C GLY A 91 2.31 -14.94 1.99
N LYS A 92 1.38 -14.22 1.34
CA LYS A 92 1.36 -12.74 1.34
C LYS A 92 1.00 -12.13 2.70
N LEU A 93 0.31 -12.85 3.57
CA LEU A 93 0.03 -12.40 4.94
C LEU A 93 1.30 -12.24 5.78
N ARG A 94 2.38 -12.97 5.48
CA ARG A 94 3.65 -12.98 6.22
C ARG A 94 3.51 -13.40 7.70
N PHE A 95 2.51 -14.23 8.00
CA PHE A 95 2.36 -14.98 9.24
C PHE A 95 1.63 -16.31 8.93
N LYS A 96 1.86 -17.32 9.76
CA LYS A 96 1.30 -18.66 9.57
C LYS A 96 0.09 -18.90 10.49
N PRO A 97 -0.82 -19.82 10.13
CA PRO A 97 -1.78 -20.38 11.08
C PRO A 97 -1.10 -20.85 12.37
N GLY A 98 -1.80 -20.75 13.49
CA GLY A 98 -1.30 -21.06 14.83
C GLY A 98 -0.41 -19.98 15.46
N SER A 99 -0.34 -18.78 14.88
CA SER A 99 0.52 -17.70 15.41
C SER A 99 -0.27 -16.65 16.18
N LEU A 100 0.31 -16.17 17.28
CA LEU A 100 -0.13 -14.98 17.99
C LEU A 100 0.40 -13.75 17.23
N ILE A 101 -0.51 -12.94 16.68
CA ILE A 101 -0.18 -11.77 15.87
C ILE A 101 -0.82 -10.51 16.44
N THR A 102 -0.21 -9.35 16.20
CA THR A 102 -0.83 -8.06 16.52
C THR A 102 -1.83 -7.63 15.45
N TYR A 103 -2.75 -6.73 15.78
CA TYR A 103 -3.63 -6.10 14.78
C TYR A 103 -2.84 -5.38 13.68
N THR A 104 -1.72 -4.73 14.02
CA THR A 104 -0.82 -4.11 13.04
C THR A 104 -0.23 -5.14 12.08
N LYS A 105 0.13 -6.33 12.58
CA LYS A 105 0.65 -7.41 11.74
C LYS A 105 -0.41 -7.96 10.80
N LEU A 106 -1.66 -8.11 11.27
CA LEU A 106 -2.81 -8.46 10.43
C LEU A 106 -3.01 -7.42 9.33
N GLN A 107 -3.10 -6.14 9.69
CA GLN A 107 -3.27 -5.03 8.75
C GLN A 107 -2.16 -5.00 7.69
N ASN A 108 -0.90 -5.18 8.10
CA ASN A 108 0.22 -5.27 7.17
C ASN A 108 0.09 -6.49 6.24
N GLY A 109 -0.40 -7.63 6.72
CA GLY A 109 -0.70 -8.80 5.90
C GLY A 109 -1.75 -8.51 4.82
N ILE A 110 -2.86 -7.86 5.19
CA ILE A 110 -3.91 -7.43 4.25
C ILE A 110 -3.36 -6.42 3.24
N ASN A 111 -2.57 -5.44 3.70
CA ASN A 111 -1.93 -4.45 2.83
C ASN A 111 -0.95 -5.08 1.84
N ASN A 112 -0.20 -6.12 2.24
CA ASN A 112 0.68 -6.86 1.32
C ASN A 112 -0.11 -7.55 0.21
N ILE A 113 -1.26 -8.13 0.52
CA ILE A 113 -2.15 -8.72 -0.49
C ILE A 113 -2.67 -7.63 -1.43
N ASN A 114 -3.18 -6.52 -0.87
CA ASN A 114 -3.69 -5.39 -1.65
C ASN A 114 -2.61 -4.79 -2.58
N GLY A 115 -1.38 -4.67 -2.08
CA GLY A 115 -0.24 -4.14 -2.84
C GLY A 115 0.15 -4.97 -4.06
N THR A 116 -0.29 -6.22 -4.18
CA THR A 116 -0.08 -7.04 -5.39
C THR A 116 -0.94 -6.58 -6.57
N GLN A 117 -2.03 -5.84 -6.31
CA GLN A 117 -3.04 -5.46 -7.29
C GLN A 117 -3.63 -6.66 -8.05
N ASN A 118 -3.58 -7.85 -7.45
CA ASN A 118 -4.13 -9.08 -8.03
C ASN A 118 -5.62 -9.26 -7.73
N PHE A 119 -6.16 -8.49 -6.78
CA PHE A 119 -7.54 -8.57 -6.31
C PHE A 119 -8.17 -7.17 -6.32
N ASN A 120 -9.41 -7.09 -6.79
CA ASN A 120 -10.20 -5.86 -6.81
C ASN A 120 -10.89 -5.59 -5.47
N ALA A 121 -11.17 -6.64 -4.71
CA ALA A 121 -11.76 -6.54 -3.38
C ALA A 121 -11.16 -7.60 -2.46
N ILE A 122 -10.89 -7.20 -1.22
CA ILE A 122 -10.42 -8.06 -0.14
C ILE A 122 -11.31 -7.77 1.06
N THR A 123 -12.09 -8.76 1.48
CA THR A 123 -12.86 -8.71 2.72
C THR A 123 -12.37 -9.80 3.66
N TYR A 124 -12.45 -9.52 4.95
CA TYR A 124 -12.00 -10.47 5.96
C TYR A 124 -12.85 -10.38 7.22
N ALA A 125 -12.94 -11.50 7.93
CA ALA A 125 -13.57 -11.60 9.24
C ALA A 125 -12.70 -12.45 10.18
N LEU A 126 -12.69 -12.09 11.45
CA LEU A 126 -12.19 -12.95 12.53
C LEU A 126 -13.40 -13.63 13.15
N GLN A 127 -13.43 -14.96 13.10
CA GLN A 127 -14.50 -15.78 13.66
C GLN A 127 -13.97 -16.53 14.89
N PRO A 128 -14.68 -16.48 16.03
CA PRO A 128 -14.26 -17.20 17.23
C PRO A 128 -14.19 -18.71 16.95
N LEU A 129 -13.03 -19.31 17.21
CA LEU A 129 -12.79 -20.75 17.11
C LEU A 129 -12.13 -21.24 18.42
N GLY A 130 -12.97 -21.56 19.40
CA GLY A 130 -12.53 -21.94 20.74
C GLY A 130 -11.87 -20.77 21.48
N ASN A 131 -10.61 -20.94 21.87
CA ASN A 131 -9.79 -19.90 22.53
C ASN A 131 -8.94 -19.08 21.53
N ALA A 132 -9.21 -19.23 20.23
CA ALA A 132 -8.48 -18.58 19.14
C ALA A 132 -9.47 -18.00 18.13
N GLU A 133 -8.94 -17.30 17.13
CA GLU A 133 -9.70 -16.72 16.03
C GLU A 133 -9.34 -17.43 14.72
N GLN A 134 -10.35 -17.75 13.91
CA GLN A 134 -10.17 -18.15 12.52
C GLN A 134 -10.23 -16.88 11.64
N LEU A 135 -9.23 -16.70 10.78
CA LEU A 135 -9.23 -15.62 9.79
C LEU A 135 -9.86 -16.10 8.49
N VAL A 136 -11.05 -15.60 8.17
CA VAL A 136 -11.76 -15.91 6.91
C VAL A 136 -11.52 -14.80 5.91
N LEU A 137 -10.90 -15.12 4.78
CA LEU A 137 -10.58 -14.19 3.68
C LEU A 137 -11.44 -14.47 2.46
N ASN A 138 -12.07 -13.42 1.94
CA ASN A 138 -12.79 -13.44 0.68
C ASN A 138 -12.16 -12.43 -0.28
N LEU A 139 -11.57 -12.93 -1.36
CA LEU A 139 -10.87 -12.15 -2.37
C LEU A 139 -11.58 -12.27 -3.72
N LYS A 140 -11.82 -11.11 -4.35
CA LYS A 140 -12.28 -11.03 -5.74
C LYS A 140 -11.08 -10.72 -6.63
N GLU A 141 -10.71 -11.66 -7.50
CA GLU A 141 -9.61 -11.48 -8.45
C GLU A 141 -9.83 -10.25 -9.34
N ASN A 142 -8.73 -9.62 -9.75
CA ASN A 142 -8.76 -8.56 -10.74
C ASN A 142 -8.79 -9.17 -12.14
N ASP A 143 -9.82 -8.81 -12.92
CA ASP A 143 -9.98 -9.26 -14.31
C ASP A 143 -8.89 -8.69 -15.24
N THR A 144 -8.26 -7.57 -14.84
CA THR A 144 -7.16 -6.95 -15.59
C THR A 144 -5.85 -7.69 -15.36
N LYS A 145 -5.52 -8.59 -16.28
CA LYS A 145 -4.30 -9.40 -16.24
C LYS A 145 -3.12 -8.80 -17.01
N THR A 146 -3.40 -7.93 -17.97
CA THR A 146 -2.39 -7.33 -18.86
C THR A 146 -2.26 -5.85 -18.56
N GLN A 147 -1.03 -5.37 -18.43
CA GLN A 147 -0.70 -3.96 -18.29
C GLN A 147 0.31 -3.57 -19.36
N LEU A 148 0.02 -2.48 -20.06
CA LEU A 148 0.94 -1.83 -21.00
C LEU A 148 1.33 -0.47 -20.44
N LYS A 149 2.63 -0.21 -20.36
CA LYS A 149 3.19 1.11 -20.00
C LYS A 149 4.08 1.57 -21.13
N LEU A 150 3.83 2.78 -21.60
CA LEU A 150 4.62 3.43 -22.64
C LEU A 150 5.34 4.64 -22.04
N GLY A 151 6.56 4.91 -22.51
CA GLY A 151 7.36 6.03 -22.05
C GLY A 151 8.35 6.48 -23.10
N LEU A 152 8.87 7.68 -22.91
CA LEU A 152 9.99 8.22 -23.67
C LEU A 152 11.15 8.43 -22.72
N HIS A 153 12.36 8.25 -23.23
CA HIS A 153 13.60 8.38 -22.48
C HIS A 153 14.60 9.20 -23.28
N TYR A 154 15.38 10.02 -22.59
CA TYR A 154 16.55 10.70 -23.16
C TYR A 154 17.62 10.88 -22.08
N ASP A 155 18.84 10.42 -22.35
CA ASP A 155 20.01 10.77 -21.55
C ASP A 155 21.28 10.86 -22.42
N GLY A 156 22.39 11.33 -21.84
CA GLY A 156 23.65 11.53 -22.57
C GLY A 156 24.34 10.24 -23.04
N LEU A 157 24.06 9.10 -22.40
CA LEU A 157 24.71 7.80 -22.62
C LEU A 157 23.92 6.92 -23.58
N TYR A 158 22.65 6.69 -23.28
CA TYR A 158 21.71 5.84 -24.01
C TYR A 158 20.91 6.59 -25.08
N LYS A 159 21.00 7.92 -25.10
CA LYS A 159 20.31 8.78 -26.07
C LYS A 159 18.78 8.61 -26.01
N SER A 160 18.10 9.01 -27.08
CA SER A 160 16.64 8.94 -27.18
C SER A 160 16.17 7.51 -27.32
N ALA A 161 15.14 7.12 -26.57
CA ALA A 161 14.50 5.83 -26.72
C ALA A 161 13.00 5.87 -26.38
N VAL A 162 12.25 4.99 -27.03
CA VAL A 162 10.86 4.65 -26.69
C VAL A 162 10.89 3.41 -25.80
N LEU A 163 10.14 3.47 -24.70
CA LEU A 163 9.97 2.40 -23.73
C LEU A 163 8.59 1.79 -23.88
N ALA A 164 8.52 0.46 -23.97
CA ALA A 164 7.29 -0.31 -23.86
C ALA A 164 7.48 -1.43 -22.83
N ASN A 165 6.74 -1.37 -21.72
CA ASN A 165 6.67 -2.43 -20.73
C ASN A 165 5.31 -3.13 -20.84
N ILE A 166 5.34 -4.44 -21.06
CA ILE A 166 4.16 -5.30 -21.07
C ILE A 166 4.30 -6.24 -19.89
N THR A 167 3.33 -6.22 -18.98
CA THR A 167 3.24 -7.17 -17.87
C THR A 167 1.96 -7.99 -18.01
N GLN A 168 2.07 -9.31 -17.90
CA GLN A 168 0.98 -10.26 -18.01
C GLN A 168 0.99 -11.17 -16.79
N LYS A 169 -0.09 -11.15 -16.01
CA LYS A 169 -0.32 -12.05 -14.88
C LYS A 169 -1.09 -13.29 -15.30
N ASN A 170 -0.77 -14.45 -14.72
CA ASN A 170 -1.47 -15.72 -14.94
C ASN A 170 -1.57 -16.09 -16.43
N LEU A 171 -0.42 -16.11 -17.12
CA LEU A 171 -0.27 -16.42 -18.54
C LEU A 171 -0.32 -17.93 -18.81
N LEU A 172 0.49 -18.72 -18.10
CA LEU A 172 0.66 -20.16 -18.33
C LEU A 172 0.07 -20.97 -17.17
N ILE A 173 0.38 -20.58 -15.93
CA ILE A 173 -0.06 -21.28 -14.72
C ILE A 173 -0.51 -20.31 -13.62
N LYS A 174 -1.12 -20.84 -12.56
CA LYS A 174 -1.55 -20.03 -11.41
C LYS A 174 -0.35 -19.36 -10.73
N ASN A 175 -0.58 -18.15 -10.23
CA ASN A 175 0.40 -17.32 -9.53
C ASN A 175 1.62 -16.89 -10.37
N ASP A 176 1.58 -17.06 -11.69
CA ASP A 176 2.67 -16.63 -12.56
C ASP A 176 2.57 -15.13 -12.92
N ASN A 177 3.70 -14.55 -13.28
CA ASN A 177 3.81 -13.21 -13.80
C ASN A 177 4.93 -13.13 -14.85
N SER A 178 4.58 -12.63 -16.02
CA SER A 178 5.47 -12.39 -17.16
C SER A 178 5.62 -10.90 -17.37
N SER A 179 6.82 -10.43 -17.64
CA SER A 179 7.09 -9.03 -17.99
C SER A 179 8.10 -8.96 -19.12
N LEU A 180 7.85 -8.06 -20.07
CA LEU A 180 8.73 -7.75 -21.18
C LEU A 180 8.90 -6.24 -21.26
N ASP A 181 10.13 -5.78 -21.08
CA ASP A 181 10.56 -4.42 -21.32
C ASP A 181 11.26 -4.36 -22.68
N LEU A 182 10.74 -3.54 -23.59
CA LEU A 182 11.35 -3.22 -24.87
C LEU A 182 11.77 -1.76 -24.86
N ILE A 183 13.03 -1.51 -25.22
CA ILE A 183 13.62 -0.18 -25.26
C ILE A 183 14.23 0.00 -26.65
N ILE A 184 13.56 0.80 -27.46
CA ILE A 184 13.89 0.98 -28.89
C ILE A 184 14.37 2.41 -29.09
N GLY A 185 15.58 2.57 -29.59
CA GLY A 185 16.23 3.86 -29.83
C GLY A 185 17.59 3.61 -30.46
N ASP A 186 18.54 4.51 -30.21
CA ASP A 186 19.91 4.38 -30.73
C ASP A 186 20.60 3.09 -30.25
N ASN A 187 20.17 2.56 -29.09
CA ASN A 187 20.68 1.34 -28.49
C ASN A 187 19.52 0.41 -28.13
N PHE A 188 19.35 -0.69 -28.86
CA PHE A 188 18.30 -1.66 -28.60
C PHE A 188 18.54 -2.43 -27.31
N ARG A 189 17.52 -2.49 -26.44
CA ARG A 189 17.56 -3.26 -25.20
C ARG A 189 16.25 -3.98 -24.97
N TYR A 190 16.33 -5.19 -24.40
CA TYR A 190 15.16 -5.85 -23.86
C TYR A 190 15.45 -6.51 -22.52
N ASN A 191 14.41 -6.61 -21.68
CA ASN A 191 14.42 -7.45 -20.47
C ASN A 191 13.13 -8.27 -20.42
N PHE A 192 13.27 -9.58 -20.36
CA PHE A 192 12.17 -10.51 -20.14
C PHE A 192 12.32 -11.16 -18.77
N ASN A 193 11.28 -11.14 -17.96
CA ASN A 193 11.21 -11.87 -16.70
C ASN A 193 9.92 -12.67 -16.62
N TYR A 194 10.02 -13.93 -16.25
CA TYR A 194 8.90 -14.82 -15.93
C TYR A 194 9.14 -15.40 -14.55
N TYR A 195 8.14 -15.40 -13.67
CA TYR A 195 8.24 -16.08 -12.38
C TYR A 195 6.89 -16.57 -11.89
N VAL A 196 6.94 -17.56 -11.00
CA VAL A 196 5.80 -18.16 -10.32
C VAL A 196 6.04 -18.02 -8.83
N ASP A 197 5.13 -17.34 -8.15
CA ASP A 197 5.19 -17.11 -6.70
C ASP A 197 4.22 -18.04 -5.98
N ASN A 198 4.74 -18.98 -5.20
CA ASN A 198 3.93 -19.95 -4.46
C ASN A 198 3.89 -19.68 -2.95
N GLY A 199 4.17 -18.44 -2.52
CA GLY A 199 4.12 -18.06 -1.11
C GLY A 199 5.18 -18.80 -0.29
N TYR A 200 4.75 -19.67 0.64
CA TYR A 200 5.67 -20.48 1.46
C TYR A 200 6.28 -21.68 0.73
N ASN A 201 5.75 -22.04 -0.43
CA ASN A 201 6.29 -23.12 -1.26
C ASN A 201 7.39 -22.60 -2.19
N ILE A 202 8.10 -23.53 -2.82
CA ILE A 202 9.16 -23.19 -3.78
C ILE A 202 8.57 -22.35 -4.93
N SER A 203 9.20 -21.20 -5.14
CA SER A 203 8.95 -20.27 -6.24
C SER A 203 10.08 -20.39 -7.25
N PHE A 204 9.79 -20.18 -8.53
CA PHE A 204 10.77 -20.34 -9.61
C PHE A 204 10.56 -19.28 -10.68
N GLY A 205 11.58 -19.04 -11.51
CA GLY A 205 11.49 -18.06 -12.57
C GLY A 205 12.65 -18.12 -13.55
N PHE A 206 12.50 -17.41 -14.65
CA PHE A 206 13.44 -17.29 -15.74
C PHE A 206 13.59 -15.82 -16.14
N LYS A 207 14.83 -15.41 -16.44
CA LYS A 207 15.16 -14.05 -16.87
C LYS A 207 16.04 -14.10 -18.12
N SER A 208 15.73 -13.27 -19.09
CA SER A 208 16.56 -13.01 -20.28
C SER A 208 16.72 -11.52 -20.51
N SER A 209 17.89 -11.07 -20.93
CA SER A 209 18.13 -9.65 -21.19
C SER A 209 19.17 -9.45 -22.28
N LEU A 210 19.04 -8.39 -23.05
CA LEU A 210 20.02 -7.96 -24.05
C LEU A 210 20.20 -6.45 -23.98
N ASN A 211 21.45 -6.01 -24.12
CA ASN A 211 21.82 -4.60 -24.18
C ASN A 211 22.84 -4.40 -25.29
N GLN A 212 22.40 -3.80 -26.40
CA GLN A 212 23.27 -3.49 -27.53
C GLN A 212 23.75 -2.05 -27.42
N PHE A 213 25.07 -1.84 -27.52
CA PHE A 213 25.67 -0.51 -27.58
C PHE A 213 26.36 -0.32 -28.91
N ASP A 214 26.05 0.78 -29.60
CA ASP A 214 26.84 1.20 -30.76
C ASP A 214 28.19 1.75 -30.29
N ARG A 215 29.24 0.94 -30.41
CA ARG A 215 30.63 1.36 -30.17
C ARG A 215 31.15 2.15 -31.38
N SER A 216 30.75 3.40 -31.49
CA SER A 216 31.55 4.42 -32.19
C SER A 216 32.54 5.05 -31.21
N ILE A 217 33.38 4.24 -30.57
CA ILE A 217 34.59 4.78 -29.94
C ILE A 217 35.51 5.16 -31.09
N SER A 218 35.58 6.45 -31.39
CA SER A 218 36.50 7.00 -32.38
C SER A 218 37.89 6.41 -32.15
N GLN A 219 38.48 5.83 -33.20
CA GLN A 219 39.87 5.34 -33.25
C GLN A 219 40.92 6.46 -33.08
N THR A 220 40.59 7.55 -32.41
CA THR A 220 41.41 8.78 -32.34
C THR A 220 42.50 8.71 -31.26
N ILE A 221 42.54 7.68 -30.41
CA ILE A 221 43.57 7.52 -29.37
C ILE A 221 44.76 6.62 -29.82
N GLN A 222 45.22 6.77 -31.07
CA GLN A 222 46.51 6.18 -31.50
C GLN A 222 47.49 7.15 -32.18
N VAL A 223 47.21 8.46 -32.25
CA VAL A 223 48.13 9.41 -32.93
C VAL A 223 49.00 10.24 -31.97
N ALA A 224 48.75 10.22 -30.65
CA ALA A 224 49.48 11.08 -29.71
C ALA A 224 50.49 10.33 -28.82
N LYS A 225 51.44 9.57 -29.41
CA LYS A 225 52.65 9.15 -28.66
C LYS A 225 53.80 8.62 -29.53
N LYS A 226 54.40 9.47 -30.38
CA LYS A 226 55.77 9.21 -30.85
C LYS A 226 56.50 10.48 -31.29
N TRP A 227 56.65 11.45 -30.40
CA TRP A 227 57.71 12.47 -30.49
C TRP A 227 58.19 12.80 -29.08
N THR A 228 59.49 13.12 -28.95
CA THR A 228 60.37 13.09 -27.76
C THR A 228 60.86 11.66 -27.44
N LYS A 229 62.14 11.30 -27.43
CA LYS A 229 63.41 12.05 -27.32
C LYS A 229 64.56 11.22 -27.92
N ASN A 230 65.46 11.87 -28.65
CA ASN A 230 66.85 11.44 -28.90
C ASN A 230 67.60 11.28 -27.57
N PHE A 231 68.58 10.37 -27.48
CA PHE A 231 69.93 10.62 -26.92
C PHE A 231 70.81 9.34 -26.95
N HIS A 232 72.03 9.52 -27.47
CA HIS A 232 73.21 8.63 -27.62
C HIS A 232 73.24 7.76 -28.88
#